data_AF-A0A7S2HZJ0-F1
#
_entry.id   AF-A0A7S2HZJ0-F1
#
_cell.length_a   1.000
_cell.length_b   1.000
_cell.length_c   1.000
_cell.angle_alpha   90.00
_cell.angle_beta   90.00
_cell.angle_gamma   90.00
#
_symmetry.space_group_name_H-M   'P 1'
#
loop_
_entity.id
_entity.type
_entity.pdbx_description
1 polymer ?
#
loop_
_entity_poly.entity_id
_entity_poly.type
_entity_poly.pdbx_seq_one_letter_code
_entity_poly.pdbx_strand_id
1 'polypeptide(L)'
;EPEALVKAVEWHGVKNQLAALLKSGTKGKRVTLISSMGTTGPPEPKSNNVLFWKLNAEAFLASAGVPFSVIKPCGLADAPGGDRELMVGHDDAEPWFKEGFYMIP
;
A
#
# COMPACT_ATOMS: atom_id res chain seq x y z
N GLU A 1 13.12 -17.54 -8.96
CA GLU A 1 12.95 -16.92 -7.62
C GLU A 1 11.74 -15.99 -7.54
N PRO A 2 10.61 -16.45 -6.99
CA PRO A 2 9.37 -15.68 -6.83
C PRO A 2 9.58 -14.31 -6.14
N GLU A 3 10.48 -14.21 -5.16
CA GLU A 3 10.78 -12.97 -4.45
C GLU A 3 11.39 -11.89 -5.35
N ALA A 4 12.28 -12.26 -6.30
CA ALA A 4 12.88 -11.28 -7.20
C ALA A 4 11.83 -10.59 -8.07
N LEU A 5 10.79 -11.33 -8.48
CA LEU A 5 9.64 -10.77 -9.21
C LEU A 5 8.82 -9.83 -8.31
N VAL A 6 8.55 -10.23 -7.07
CA VAL A 6 7.82 -9.40 -6.09
C VAL A 6 8.55 -8.08 -5.85
N LYS A 7 9.87 -8.11 -5.61
CA LYS A 7 10.70 -6.92 -5.49
C LYS A 7 10.64 -6.03 -6.73
N ALA A 8 10.72 -6.63 -7.92
CA ALA A 8 10.67 -5.89 -9.17
C ALA A 8 9.36 -5.12 -9.34
N VAL A 9 8.22 -5.74 -8.98
CA VAL A 9 6.91 -5.12 -9.09
C VAL A 9 6.66 -4.12 -7.96
N GLU A 10 6.74 -4.57 -6.72
CA GLU A 10 6.29 -3.82 -5.55
C GLU A 10 7.22 -2.67 -5.20
N TRP A 11 8.52 -2.83 -5.43
CA TRP A 11 9.51 -1.81 -5.12
C TRP A 11 9.98 -1.08 -6.38
N HIS A 12 10.60 -1.79 -7.33
CA HIS A 12 11.19 -1.13 -8.50
C HIS A 12 10.12 -0.50 -9.42
N GLY A 13 8.95 -1.12 -9.57
CA GLY A 13 7.82 -0.57 -10.30
C GLY A 13 7.35 0.77 -9.74
N VAL A 14 7.12 0.86 -8.43
CA VAL A 14 6.71 2.11 -7.77
C VAL A 14 7.79 3.19 -7.91
N LYS A 15 9.07 2.84 -7.69
CA LYS A 15 10.17 3.80 -7.87
C LYS A 15 10.20 4.38 -9.27
N ASN A 16 10.04 3.54 -10.29
CA ASN A 16 10.13 3.96 -11.69
C ASN A 16 8.96 4.87 -12.07
N GLN A 17 7.74 4.55 -11.63
CA GLN A 17 6.57 5.40 -11.84
C GLN A 17 6.73 6.76 -11.16
N LEU A 18 7.21 6.77 -9.92
CA LEU A 18 7.43 8.01 -9.18
C LEU A 18 8.55 8.85 -9.80
N ALA A 19 9.67 8.22 -10.19
CA ALA A 19 10.76 8.91 -10.88
C ALA A 19 10.29 9.55 -12.21
N ALA A 20 9.43 8.87 -12.97
CA ALA A 20 8.83 9.44 -14.18
C ALA A 20 7.94 10.65 -13.87
N LEU A 21 7.10 10.56 -12.82
CA LEU A 21 6.27 11.68 -12.37
C LEU A 21 7.11 12.88 -11.97
N LEU A 22 8.13 12.69 -11.13
CA LEU A 22 9.03 13.75 -10.66
C LEU A 22 9.73 14.44 -11.83
N LYS A 23 10.21 13.69 -12.83
CA LYS A 23 10.80 14.23 -14.06
C LYS A 23 9.81 15.02 -14.91
N SER A 24 8.53 14.63 -14.90
CA SER A 24 7.45 15.35 -15.62
C SER A 24 6.95 16.62 -14.89
N GLY A 25 7.43 16.87 -13.68
CA GLY A 25 6.95 17.93 -12.79
C GLY A 25 5.69 17.55 -12.00
N THR A 26 5.59 18.06 -10.77
CA THR A 26 4.57 17.67 -9.77
C THR A 26 3.56 18.76 -9.43
N LYS A 27 3.63 19.93 -10.06
CA LYS A 27 2.71 21.05 -9.77
C LYS A 27 1.26 20.62 -9.98
N GLY A 28 0.46 20.70 -8.91
CA GLY A 28 -0.95 20.30 -8.92
C GLY A 28 -1.21 18.79 -8.97
N LYS A 29 -0.18 17.95 -8.81
CA LYS A 29 -0.30 16.49 -8.84
C LYS A 29 -0.18 15.91 -7.43
N ARG A 30 -0.84 14.76 -7.22
CA ARG A 30 -0.78 13.93 -6.01
C ARG A 30 -0.57 12.48 -6.41
N VAL A 31 0.13 11.72 -5.58
CA VAL A 31 0.24 10.26 -5.74
C VAL A 31 -0.61 9.55 -4.70
N THR A 32 -1.44 8.60 -5.13
CA THR A 32 -2.11 7.67 -4.23
C THR A 32 -1.50 6.29 -4.47
N LEU A 33 -0.89 5.71 -3.43
CA LEU A 33 -0.35 4.35 -3.46
C LEU A 33 -1.30 3.42 -2.70
N ILE A 34 -1.77 2.36 -3.37
CA ILE A 34 -2.50 1.27 -2.73
C ILE A 34 -1.48 0.21 -2.29
N SER A 35 -1.33 0.08 -0.98
CA SER A 35 -0.41 -0.87 -0.35
C SER A 35 -1.21 -2.00 0.32
N SER A 36 -0.86 -2.40 1.53
CA SER A 36 -1.53 -3.44 2.33
C SER A 36 -1.39 -3.14 3.82
N MET A 37 -2.43 -3.47 4.58
CA MET A 37 -2.32 -3.66 6.02
C MET A 37 -1.28 -4.74 6.35
N GLY A 38 -0.69 -4.70 7.55
CA GLY A 38 0.32 -5.66 8.01
C GLY A 38 1.76 -5.26 7.66
N THR A 39 1.95 -4.07 7.07
CA THR A 39 3.27 -3.53 6.74
C THR A 39 3.99 -2.92 7.96
N THR A 40 3.36 -2.86 9.14
CA THR A 40 4.03 -2.43 10.38
C THR A 40 4.75 -3.57 11.10
N GLY A 41 4.45 -4.83 10.77
CA GLY A 41 5.07 -6.02 11.35
C GLY A 41 6.35 -6.48 10.63
N PRO A 42 7.14 -7.39 11.25
CA PRO A 42 8.29 -7.99 10.59
C PRO A 42 7.88 -8.80 9.35
N PRO A 43 8.77 -8.98 8.35
CA PRO A 43 8.46 -9.73 7.15
C PRO A 43 8.03 -11.16 7.46
N GLU A 44 6.89 -11.59 6.91
CA GLU A 44 6.45 -12.98 7.02
C GLU A 44 7.12 -13.86 5.96
N PRO A 45 7.86 -14.93 6.33
CA PRO A 45 8.60 -15.76 5.38
C PRO A 45 7.75 -16.40 4.29
N LYS A 46 6.46 -16.67 4.57
CA LYS A 46 5.53 -17.30 3.61
C LYS A 46 4.99 -16.34 2.55
N SER A 47 5.27 -15.04 2.67
CA SER A 47 4.71 -13.98 1.81
C SER A 47 5.61 -13.59 0.63
N ASN A 48 6.71 -14.30 0.40
CA ASN A 48 7.78 -13.87 -0.53
C ASN A 48 8.25 -12.43 -0.27
N ASN A 49 8.20 -11.98 1.00
CA ASN A 49 8.54 -10.63 1.43
C ASN A 49 7.73 -9.51 0.75
N VAL A 50 6.51 -9.79 0.27
CA VAL A 50 5.67 -8.79 -0.42
C VAL A 50 5.40 -7.55 0.45
N LEU A 51 5.05 -7.75 1.73
CA LEU A 51 4.78 -6.65 2.66
C LEU A 51 6.04 -5.82 2.95
N PHE A 52 7.20 -6.47 3.01
CA PHE A 52 8.49 -5.79 3.15
C PHE A 52 8.76 -4.87 1.95
N TRP A 53 8.56 -5.36 0.72
CA TRP A 53 8.80 -4.53 -0.47
C TRP A 53 7.76 -3.42 -0.63
N LYS A 54 6.51 -3.65 -0.23
CA LYS A 54 5.48 -2.61 -0.15
C LYS A 54 5.86 -1.51 0.86
N LEU A 55 6.33 -1.86 2.06
CA LEU A 55 6.79 -0.90 3.05
C LEU A 55 7.96 -0.04 2.53
N ASN A 56 8.91 -0.64 1.80
CA ASN A 56 9.99 0.10 1.15
C ASN A 56 9.43 1.13 0.15
N ALA A 57 8.43 0.76 -0.64
CA ALA A 57 7.78 1.64 -1.61
C ALA A 57 7.03 2.81 -0.93
N GLU A 58 6.33 2.55 0.16
CA GLU A 58 5.67 3.58 0.98
C GLU A 58 6.68 4.60 1.53
N ALA A 59 7.77 4.11 2.15
CA ALA A 59 8.80 4.97 2.72
C ALA A 59 9.46 5.85 1.64
N PHE A 60 9.70 5.28 0.45
CA PHE A 60 10.23 6.05 -0.68
C PHE A 60 9.26 7.14 -1.16
N LEU A 61 7.98 6.81 -1.32
CA LEU A 61 6.96 7.79 -1.68
C LEU A 61 6.87 8.91 -0.64
N ALA A 62 6.90 8.57 0.65
CA ALA A 62 6.89 9.54 1.73
C ALA A 62 8.11 10.48 1.69
N SER A 63 9.27 9.99 1.24
CA SER A 63 10.49 10.77 1.09
C SER A 63 10.56 11.61 -0.21
N ALA A 64 9.64 11.42 -1.15
CA ALA A 64 9.79 11.92 -2.52
C ALA A 64 9.40 13.40 -2.73
N GLY A 65 8.90 14.08 -1.69
CA GLY A 65 8.56 15.51 -1.75
C GLY A 65 7.36 15.86 -2.66
N VAL A 66 6.52 14.87 -3.00
CA VAL A 66 5.24 15.07 -3.71
C VAL A 66 4.08 14.88 -2.75
N PRO A 67 2.97 15.65 -2.84
CA PRO A 67 1.77 15.34 -2.06
C PRO A 67 1.33 13.90 -2.30
N PHE A 68 1.06 13.15 -1.22
CA PHE A 68 0.74 11.73 -1.34
C PHE A 68 -0.28 11.23 -0.32
N SER A 69 -0.98 10.15 -0.68
CA SER A 69 -1.73 9.26 0.22
C SER A 69 -1.20 7.84 0.08
N VAL A 70 -1.11 7.11 1.19
CA VAL A 70 -0.95 5.64 1.19
C VAL A 70 -2.24 5.05 1.75
N ILE A 71 -2.87 4.15 1.00
CA ILE A 71 -4.07 3.41 1.43
C ILE A 71 -3.65 1.96 1.67
N LYS A 72 -3.90 1.46 2.89
CA LYS A 72 -3.51 0.11 3.33
C LYS A 72 -4.76 -0.75 3.57
N PRO A 73 -5.39 -1.28 2.52
CA PRO A 73 -6.58 -2.12 2.69
C PRO A 73 -6.23 -3.45 3.37
N CYS A 74 -7.26 -4.10 3.90
CA CYS A 74 -7.21 -5.46 4.43
C CYS A 74 -8.43 -6.25 3.95
N GLY A 75 -8.24 -7.54 3.65
CA GLY A 75 -9.36 -8.45 3.38
C GLY A 75 -10.19 -8.03 2.17
N LEU A 76 -9.52 -7.68 1.08
CA LEU A 76 -10.17 -7.31 -0.19
C LEU A 76 -11.22 -8.36 -0.57
N ALA A 77 -12.41 -7.90 -0.91
CA ALA A 77 -13.52 -8.74 -1.33
C ALA A 77 -14.02 -8.31 -2.71
N ASP A 78 -14.43 -9.28 -3.52
CA ASP A 78 -15.11 -9.03 -4.80
C ASP A 78 -16.61 -8.82 -4.54
N ALA A 79 -16.95 -7.62 -4.06
CA ALA A 79 -18.30 -7.22 -3.70
C ALA A 79 -18.54 -5.75 -4.11
N PRO A 80 -19.80 -5.32 -4.30
CA PRO A 80 -20.10 -3.93 -4.62
C PRO A 80 -19.54 -2.95 -3.57
N GLY A 81 -18.91 -1.88 -4.03
CA GLY A 81 -18.52 -0.74 -3.19
C GLY A 81 -19.73 0.14 -2.85
N GLY A 82 -19.62 0.97 -1.81
CA GLY A 82 -20.64 1.95 -1.41
C GLY A 82 -21.72 1.46 -0.44
N ASP A 83 -21.83 0.14 -0.23
CA ASP A 83 -22.88 -0.47 0.61
C ASP A 83 -22.38 -0.90 2.00
N ARG A 84 -21.18 -0.43 2.40
CA ARG A 84 -20.56 -0.73 3.70
C ARG A 84 -19.94 0.51 4.33
N GLU A 85 -19.85 0.51 5.65
CA GLU A 85 -19.11 1.52 6.41
C GLU A 85 -17.60 1.32 6.23
N LEU A 86 -16.88 2.40 5.90
CA LEU A 86 -15.43 2.40 5.80
C LEU A 86 -14.80 2.67 7.17
N MET A 87 -14.09 1.67 7.69
CA MET A 87 -13.39 1.77 8.97
C MET A 87 -11.93 2.14 8.76
N VAL A 88 -11.43 3.11 9.53
CA VAL A 88 -10.03 3.54 9.48
C VAL A 88 -9.33 3.23 10.79
N GLY A 89 -8.03 2.97 10.68
CA GLY A 89 -7.21 2.43 11.75
C GLY A 89 -5.79 2.95 11.79
N HIS A 90 -5.16 2.83 12.96
CA HIS A 90 -3.76 3.19 13.17
C HIS A 90 -2.95 1.94 13.54
N ASP A 91 -1.70 1.86 13.07
CA ASP A 91 -0.71 0.82 13.39
C ASP A 91 -1.18 -0.64 13.31
N ASP A 92 -2.01 -0.98 12.32
CA ASP A 92 -2.58 -2.33 12.18
C ASP A 92 -3.33 -2.81 13.45
N ALA A 93 -3.76 -1.89 14.34
CA ALA A 93 -4.45 -2.22 15.58
C ALA A 93 -5.76 -3.00 15.32
N GLU A 94 -6.15 -3.89 16.25
CA GLU A 94 -7.18 -4.89 16.01
C GLU A 94 -8.69 -4.51 16.08
N PRO A 95 -9.19 -3.26 16.28
CA PRO A 95 -10.62 -3.06 16.58
C PRO A 95 -11.62 -3.62 15.56
N TRP A 96 -11.28 -3.73 14.27
CA TRP A 96 -12.22 -4.06 13.18
C TRP A 96 -12.35 -5.55 12.86
N PHE A 97 -11.47 -6.42 13.35
CA PHE A 97 -11.59 -7.88 13.11
C PHE A 97 -12.74 -8.53 13.87
N LYS A 98 -13.26 -7.90 14.92
CA LYS A 98 -14.31 -8.46 15.78
C LYS A 98 -15.74 -8.25 15.25
N GLU A 99 -15.93 -7.35 14.29
CA GLU A 99 -17.29 -6.94 13.87
C GLU A 99 -17.59 -7.12 12.36
N GLY A 100 -16.76 -7.85 11.61
CA GLY A 100 -17.10 -8.22 10.22
C GLY A 100 -17.02 -7.08 9.21
N PHE A 101 -16.27 -6.02 9.54
CA PHE A 101 -16.04 -4.90 8.63
C PHE A 101 -14.89 -5.20 7.66
N TYR A 102 -15.17 -5.08 6.37
CA TYR A 102 -14.20 -5.27 5.29
C TYR A 102 -13.91 -3.92 4.63
N MET A 103 -12.63 -3.58 4.47
CA MET A 103 -12.20 -2.45 3.65
C MET A 103 -12.25 -2.88 2.17
N ILE A 104 -13.27 -2.42 1.45
CA ILE A 104 -13.45 -2.65 0.01
C ILE A 104 -12.84 -1.48 -0.77
N PRO A 105 -12.05 -1.70 -1.84
CA PRO A 105 -11.74 -0.71 -2.86
C PRO A 105 -12.96 -0.32 -3.71
#